data_AF-A0A727BN00-F1
#
_entry.id   AF-A0A727BN00-F1
#
_cell.length_a   1.000
_cell.length_b   1.000
_cell.length_c   1.000
_cell.angle_alpha   90.00
_cell.angle_beta   90.00
_cell.angle_gamma   90.00
#
_symmetry.space_group_name_H-M   'P 1'
#
loop_
_entity.id
_entity.type
_entity.pdbx_description
1 polymer ?
#
loop_
_entity_poly.entity_id
_entity_poly.type
_entity_poly.pdbx_seq_one_letter_code
_entity_poly.pdbx_strand_id
1 'polypeptide(L)' 'MSQKSVSAGTMLFNVGGEATCVGCGCSDNDACVNEFRDTCDWLKVNRQTGMGVCSFCPEFLNHPLTDDVGCGDE' A
#
# COMPACT_ATOMS: atom_id res chain seq x y z
N MET A 1 3.27 -39.58 17.82
CA MET A 1 3.52 -38.24 18.37
C MET A 1 4.86 -37.75 17.85
N SER A 2 4.90 -36.83 16.89
CA SER A 2 6.13 -36.12 16.52
C SER A 2 5.77 -34.70 16.11
N GLN A 3 6.10 -33.79 17.02
CA GLN A 3 5.91 -32.36 16.93
C GLN A 3 6.85 -31.81 15.84
N LYS A 4 6.31 -31.18 14.79
CA LYS A 4 7.08 -30.25 13.95
C LYS A 4 6.80 -28.86 14.50
N SER A 5 7.66 -28.40 15.42
CA SER A 5 7.78 -26.99 15.77
C SER A 5 8.06 -26.21 14.50
N VAL A 6 7.09 -25.41 14.05
CA VAL A 6 7.41 -24.29 13.18
C VAL A 6 7.89 -23.18 14.09
N SER A 7 9.20 -22.96 14.04
CA SER A 7 9.92 -21.94 14.76
C SER A 7 9.25 -20.58 14.56
N ALA A 8 9.10 -19.85 15.66
CA ALA A 8 8.90 -18.40 15.65
C ALA A 8 10.12 -17.74 14.99
N GLY A 9 10.14 -17.72 13.66
CA GLY A 9 11.08 -16.93 12.87
C GLY A 9 10.48 -15.55 12.71
N THR A 10 10.95 -14.62 13.54
CA THR A 10 10.85 -13.16 13.42
C THR A 10 9.70 -12.67 12.54
N MET A 11 8.60 -12.29 13.17
CA MET A 11 7.69 -11.34 12.55
C MET A 11 8.46 -10.03 12.36
N LEU A 12 9.18 -9.90 11.26
CA LEU A 12 9.51 -8.60 10.69
C LEU A 12 8.20 -8.06 10.13
N PHE A 13 7.26 -7.76 11.03
CA PHE A 13 6.27 -6.75 10.73
C PHE A 13 7.09 -5.53 10.35
N ASN A 14 7.12 -5.21 9.07
CA ASN A 14 7.71 -3.98 8.62
C ASN A 14 6.86 -2.87 9.27
N VAL A 15 7.34 -2.38 10.41
CA VAL A 15 6.74 -1.27 11.14
C VAL A 15 7.12 0.01 10.40
N GLY A 16 6.55 0.13 9.22
CA GLY A 16 6.68 1.27 8.34
C GLY A 16 5.51 1.15 7.40
N GLY A 17 4.40 1.81 7.73
CA GLY A 17 3.15 1.75 6.98
C GLY A 17 3.41 2.05 5.50
N GLU A 18 3.57 0.98 4.73
CA GLU A 18 3.76 1.04 3.30
C GLU A 18 2.45 1.54 2.72
N ALA A 19 2.51 2.68 2.04
CA ALA A 19 1.34 3.23 1.43
C ALA A 19 1.18 2.64 0.04
N THR A 20 -0.02 2.17 -0.29
CA THR A 20 -0.36 1.63 -1.59
C THR A 20 -1.22 2.64 -2.35
N CYS A 21 -0.88 2.88 -3.62
CA CYS A 21 -1.67 3.75 -4.47
C CYS A 21 -3.00 3.08 -4.84
N VAL A 22 -4.11 3.75 -4.58
CA VAL A 22 -5.46 3.20 -4.86
C VAL A 22 -5.78 3.10 -6.36
N GLY A 23 -5.01 3.78 -7.22
CA GLY A 23 -5.21 3.75 -8.67
C GLY A 23 -4.40 2.65 -9.36
N CYS A 24 -3.07 2.67 -9.20
CA CYS A 24 -2.15 1.76 -9.88
C CYS A 24 -1.57 0.66 -8.99
N GLY A 25 -1.71 0.77 -7.66
CA GLY A 25 -1.14 -0.19 -6.71
C GLY A 25 0.35 0.01 -6.39
N CYS A 26 1.00 1.08 -6.88
CA CYS A 26 2.40 1.34 -6.53
C CYS A 26 2.57 1.58 -5.03
N SER A 27 3.75 1.24 -4.50
CA SER A 27 4.08 1.31 -3.06
C SER A 27 5.40 2.04 -2.83
N ASP A 28 5.77 2.31 -1.57
CA ASP A 28 7.03 3.01 -1.23
C ASP A 28 8.28 2.31 -1.82
N ASN A 29 8.24 1.00 -2.00
CA ASN A 29 9.33 0.20 -2.60
C ASN A 29 9.12 -0.14 -4.09
N ASP A 30 7.94 0.13 -4.64
CA ASP A 30 7.55 -0.28 -5.99
C ASP A 30 6.81 0.88 -6.67
N ALA A 31 7.58 1.85 -7.19
CA ALA A 31 7.04 3.00 -7.91
C ALA A 31 6.69 2.62 -9.35
N CYS A 32 5.61 3.20 -9.90
CA CYS A 32 5.34 3.11 -11.33
C CYS A 32 6.47 3.74 -12.13
N VAL A 33 6.75 3.15 -13.30
CA VAL A 33 7.77 3.64 -14.23
C VAL A 33 7.11 3.85 -15.60
N ASN A 34 7.31 5.03 -16.21
CA ASN A 34 6.77 5.31 -17.55
C ASN A 34 7.74 4.84 -18.68
N GLU A 35 7.36 5.08 -19.94
CA GLU A 35 8.17 4.78 -21.13
C GLU A 35 9.52 5.54 -21.21
N PHE A 36 9.61 6.70 -20.57
CA PHE A 36 10.81 7.52 -20.41
C PHE A 36 11.68 7.12 -19.21
N ARG A 37 11.27 6.08 -18.46
CA ARG A 37 11.91 5.62 -17.22
C ARG A 37 11.80 6.60 -16.04
N ASP A 38 10.85 7.51 -16.07
CA ASP A 38 10.53 8.33 -14.89
C ASP A 38 9.72 7.52 -13.89
N THR A 39 10.09 7.64 -12.61
CA THR A 39 9.35 7.08 -11.49
C THR A 39 8.21 7.99 -11.07
N CYS A 40 7.07 7.43 -10.67
CA CYS A 40 6.01 8.22 -10.06
C CYS A 40 6.39 8.64 -8.64
N ASP A 41 5.92 9.83 -8.23
CA ASP A 41 6.05 10.32 -6.87
C ASP A 41 4.70 10.34 -6.14
N TRP A 42 4.72 10.32 -4.81
CA TRP A 42 3.52 10.48 -4.00
C TRP A 42 2.97 11.92 -4.10
N LEU A 43 1.79 12.07 -4.69
CA LEU A 43 1.09 13.36 -4.65
C LEU A 43 0.30 13.52 -3.35
N LYS A 44 -0.31 12.44 -2.87
CA LYS A 44 -1.08 12.41 -1.61
C LYS A 44 -0.91 11.04 -0.98
N VAL A 45 -0.43 10.96 0.26
CA VAL A 45 -0.17 9.68 0.91
C VAL A 45 -0.60 9.73 2.36
N ASN A 46 -1.34 8.71 2.80
CA ASN A 46 -1.74 8.53 4.17
C ASN A 46 -1.14 7.24 4.73
N ARG A 47 0.02 7.38 5.37
CA ARG A 47 0.74 6.27 6.01
C ARG A 47 0.03 5.72 7.24
N GLN A 48 -0.99 6.42 7.76
CA GLN A 48 -1.81 5.90 8.86
C GLN A 48 -2.77 4.80 8.39
N THR A 49 -3.31 4.96 7.17
CA THR A 49 -4.24 4.00 6.56
C THR A 49 -3.54 3.07 5.57
N GLY A 50 -2.29 3.36 5.20
CA GLY A 50 -1.57 2.61 4.18
C GLY A 50 -2.08 2.88 2.77
N MET A 51 -2.77 4.00 2.55
CA MET A 51 -3.35 4.36 1.25
C MET A 51 -2.78 5.66 0.72
N GLY A 52 -2.56 5.74 -0.59
CA GLY A 52 -2.03 6.91 -1.25
C GLY A 52 -2.49 7.06 -2.68
N VAL A 53 -1.99 8.10 -3.32
CA VAL A 53 -2.19 8.46 -4.72
C VAL A 53 -0.88 8.99 -5.25
N CYS A 54 -0.36 8.32 -6.28
CA CYS A 54 0.85 8.72 -6.97
C CYS A 54 0.58 9.72 -8.10
N SER A 55 1.64 10.30 -8.65
CA SER A 55 1.60 11.28 -9.73
C SER A 55 1.01 10.75 -11.03
N PHE A 56 1.05 9.44 -11.23
CA PHE A 56 0.48 8.79 -12.41
C PHE A 56 -1.03 8.53 -12.28
N CYS A 57 -1.58 8.66 -11.08
CA CYS A 57 -3.00 8.45 -10.81
C CYS A 57 -3.68 9.72 -10.28
N PRO A 58 -3.56 10.88 -10.96
CA PRO A 58 -4.10 12.14 -10.45
C PRO A 58 -5.63 12.10 -10.33
N GLU A 59 -6.30 11.25 -11.10
CA GLU A 59 -7.75 11.03 -11.04
C GLU A 59 -8.23 10.56 -9.66
N PHE A 60 -7.40 9.82 -8.92
CA PHE A 60 -7.73 9.31 -7.59
C PHE A 60 -7.36 10.27 -6.45
N LEU A 61 -6.82 11.47 -6.73
CA LEU A 61 -6.44 12.44 -5.69
C LEU A 61 -7.61 12.87 -4.79
N ASN A 62 -8.80 12.88 -5.38
CA ASN A 62 -10.04 13.22 -4.69
C ASN A 62 -10.72 12.01 -4.03
N HIS A 63 -10.18 10.79 -4.21
CA HIS A 63 -10.70 9.62 -3.50
C HIS A 63 -10.35 9.68 -2.01
N PRO A 64 -11.28 9.25 -1.13
CA PRO A 64 -10.98 9.08 0.28
C PRO A 64 -9.91 7.99 0.45
N LEU A 65 -8.86 8.31 1.20
CA LEU A 65 -7.78 7.39 1.57
C LEU A 65 -8.03 6.75 2.94
N THR A 66 -9.29 6.71 3.35
CA THR A 66 -9.75 6.10 4.58
C THR A 66 -10.25 4.72 4.25
N ASP A 67 -9.83 3.74 5.03
CA ASP A 67 -10.42 2.40 5.03
C ASP A 67 -11.86 2.53 5.57
N ASP A 68 -12.82 2.76 4.68
CA ASP A 68 -14.23 2.59 5.00
C ASP A 68 -14.55 1.10 4.84
N VAL A 69 -13.89 0.25 5.64
CA VAL A 69 -14.36 -1.13 5.87
C VAL A 69 -15.56 -1.03 6.80
N GLY A 70 -16.67 -0.59 6.22
CA GLY A 70 -17.99 -1.05 6.57
C GLY A 70 -18.35 -2.21 5.65
N CYS A 71 -17.80 -3.40 5.88
CA CYS A 71 -18.41 -4.62 5.37
C CYS A 71 -19.73 -4.82 6.13
N GLY A 72 -20.82 -4.30 5.56
CA GLY A 72 -22.18 -4.66 5.92
C GLY A 72 -22.64 -5.78 5.00
N ASP A 73 -22.32 -7.02 5.37
CA ASP A 73 -23.04 -8.21 4.89
C ASP A 73 -24.34 -8.32 5.70
N GLU A 74 -25.49 -8.39 5.01
CA GLU A 74 -26.74 -8.96 5.55
C GLU A 74 -27.28 -10.01 4.58
#